data_AF-A0A954TN85-F1
#
_entry.id   AF-A0A954TN85-F1
#
_cell.length_a   1.000
_cell.length_b   1.000
_cell.length_c   1.000
_cell.angle_alpha   90.00
_cell.angle_beta   90.00
_cell.angle_gamma   90.00
#
_symmetry.space_group_name_H-M   'P 1'
#
loop_
_entity.id
_entity.type
_entity.pdbx_description
1 polymer ?
#
loop_
_entity_poly.entity_id
_entity_poly.type
_entity_poly.pdbx_seq_one_letter_code
_entity_poly.pdbx_strand_id
1 'polypeptide(L)'
;PEPVYDFTGASADDPEAGRRDYAALQKLLRKKSAWESPTTVYAGRFREPGPTYRLFRGDPMAPREQVAPGTVTALGSLQLDAAASEQQRRVALADWIASPQNPLTARVIVNRIWQFHFGRGLVATPSDFGVAGMPPTHPDLLDWLANQLMQNNWSLKHIHRLILMSSTYRQSSRPSPASLEI
;
A
#
# COMPACT_ATOMS: atom_id res chain seq x y z
N PRO A 1 -27.29 -19.77 35.97
CA PRO A 1 -27.09 -20.80 37.00
C PRO A 1 -26.26 -20.24 38.15
N GLU A 2 -26.79 -20.30 39.38
CA GLU A 2 -26.00 -19.96 40.56
C GLU A 2 -24.87 -20.99 40.75
N PRO A 3 -23.66 -20.55 41.14
CA PRO A 3 -22.56 -21.48 41.38
C PRO A 3 -22.86 -22.39 42.58
N VAL A 4 -22.72 -23.70 42.39
CA VAL A 4 -22.75 -24.69 43.48
C VAL A 4 -21.34 -24.80 44.04
N TYR A 5 -21.17 -24.47 45.31
CA TYR A 5 -19.88 -24.53 45.99
C TYR A 5 -19.73 -25.87 46.72
N ASP A 6 -18.63 -26.57 46.47
CA ASP A 6 -18.26 -27.82 47.15
C ASP A 6 -17.11 -27.55 48.13
N PHE A 7 -17.37 -27.81 49.41
CA PHE A 7 -16.42 -27.57 50.51
C PHE A 7 -15.93 -28.87 51.16
N THR A 8 -16.13 -30.03 50.54
CA THR A 8 -15.85 -31.36 51.12
C THR A 8 -14.37 -31.59 51.51
N GLY A 9 -13.43 -30.75 51.06
CA GLY A 9 -12.01 -30.80 51.45
C GLY A 9 -11.50 -29.61 52.27
N ALA A 10 -12.36 -28.68 52.70
CA ALA A 10 -11.96 -27.48 53.43
C ALA A 10 -11.95 -27.71 54.95
N SER A 11 -10.82 -27.43 55.60
CA SER A 11 -10.74 -27.43 57.07
C SER A 11 -11.28 -26.12 57.63
N ALA A 12 -12.22 -26.19 58.59
CA ALA A 12 -12.81 -25.00 59.23
C ALA A 12 -11.80 -24.21 60.09
N ASP A 13 -10.65 -24.83 60.42
CA ASP A 13 -9.64 -24.28 61.34
C ASP A 13 -8.49 -23.52 60.64
N ASP A 14 -8.47 -23.44 59.31
CA ASP A 14 -7.44 -22.70 58.55
C ASP A 14 -8.02 -21.48 57.82
N PRO A 15 -8.12 -20.32 58.52
CA PRO A 15 -8.59 -19.08 57.92
C PRO A 15 -7.63 -18.51 56.85
N GLU A 16 -6.37 -18.97 56.78
CA GLU A 16 -5.45 -18.56 55.72
C GLU A 16 -5.74 -19.26 54.41
N ALA A 17 -6.06 -20.57 54.44
CA ALA A 17 -6.44 -21.32 53.25
C ALA A 17 -7.67 -20.70 52.56
N GLY A 18 -8.71 -20.38 53.33
CA GLY A 18 -9.90 -19.71 52.78
C GLY A 18 -9.61 -18.33 52.17
N ARG A 19 -8.69 -17.55 52.76
CA ARG A 19 -8.25 -16.26 52.19
C ARG A 19 -7.49 -16.44 50.88
N ARG A 20 -6.66 -17.48 50.75
CA ARG A 20 -5.92 -17.80 49.52
C ARG A 20 -6.87 -18.22 48.41
N ASP A 21 -7.83 -19.08 48.71
CA ASP A 21 -8.81 -19.56 47.72
C ASP A 21 -9.76 -18.45 47.27
N TYR A 22 -10.22 -17.60 48.19
CA TYR A 22 -11.01 -16.42 47.83
C TYR A 22 -10.22 -15.43 46.96
N ALA A 23 -8.94 -15.20 47.27
CA ALA A 23 -8.08 -14.35 46.44
C ALA A 23 -7.85 -14.95 45.04
N ALA A 24 -7.70 -16.27 44.94
CA ALA A 24 -7.59 -16.99 43.68
C ALA A 24 -8.88 -16.90 42.85
N LEU A 25 -10.05 -17.08 43.50
CA LEU A 25 -11.36 -16.93 42.88
C LEU A 25 -11.56 -15.50 42.34
N GLN A 26 -11.23 -14.48 43.14
CA GLN A 26 -11.31 -13.07 42.71
C GLN A 26 -10.41 -12.80 41.50
N LYS A 27 -9.21 -13.38 41.46
CA LYS A 27 -8.29 -13.26 40.31
C LYS A 27 -8.86 -13.93 39.05
N LEU A 28 -9.48 -15.09 39.19
CA LEU A 28 -10.13 -15.82 38.10
C LEU A 28 -11.37 -15.07 37.58
N LEU A 29 -12.20 -14.53 38.47
CA LEU A 29 -13.36 -13.73 38.11
C LEU A 29 -12.96 -12.45 37.36
N ARG A 30 -11.88 -11.76 37.80
CA ARG A 30 -11.33 -10.61 37.06
C ARG A 30 -10.78 -10.99 35.68
N LYS A 31 -10.11 -12.14 35.56
CA LYS A 31 -9.67 -12.63 34.24
C LYS A 31 -10.87 -12.95 33.36
N LYS A 32 -11.88 -13.66 33.89
CA LYS A 32 -13.09 -13.99 33.15
C LYS A 32 -13.81 -12.73 32.65
N SER A 33 -13.99 -11.70 33.48
CA SER A 33 -14.64 -10.46 33.07
C SER A 33 -13.85 -9.69 32.00
N ALA A 34 -12.51 -9.77 32.02
CA ALA A 34 -11.66 -9.19 30.98
C ALA A 34 -11.80 -9.92 29.62
N TRP A 35 -12.12 -11.22 29.63
CA TRP A 35 -12.33 -12.01 28.41
C TRP A 35 -13.78 -11.95 27.91
N GLU A 36 -14.75 -11.79 28.82
CA GLU A 36 -16.17 -11.62 28.51
C GLU A 36 -16.50 -10.20 28.02
N SER A 37 -15.60 -9.24 28.23
CA SER A 37 -15.75 -7.90 27.67
C SER A 37 -15.55 -7.95 26.14
N PRO A 38 -16.58 -7.66 25.33
CA PRO A 38 -16.44 -7.68 23.88
C PRO A 38 -15.40 -6.63 23.47
N THR A 39 -14.29 -7.09 22.90
CA THR A 39 -13.31 -6.19 22.29
C THR A 39 -13.94 -5.65 21.02
N THR A 40 -14.25 -4.36 21.01
CA THR A 40 -14.73 -3.69 19.79
C THR A 40 -13.60 -3.68 18.77
N VAL A 41 -13.77 -4.44 17.70
CA VAL A 41 -12.86 -4.45 16.55
C VAL A 41 -13.52 -3.77 15.37
N TYR A 42 -12.79 -2.88 14.69
CA TYR A 42 -13.21 -2.35 13.41
C TYR A 42 -12.84 -3.35 12.33
N ALA A 43 -13.83 -4.10 11.84
CA ALA A 43 -13.68 -5.06 10.75
C ALA A 43 -14.49 -4.62 9.53
N GLY A 44 -13.86 -4.59 8.36
CA GLY A 44 -14.55 -4.39 7.09
C GLY A 44 -15.27 -5.67 6.66
N ARG A 45 -16.48 -5.52 6.07
CA ARG A 45 -17.14 -6.62 5.34
C ARG A 45 -16.95 -6.39 3.85
N PHE A 46 -16.42 -7.39 3.16
CA PHE A 46 -16.44 -7.41 1.70
C PHE A 46 -17.89 -7.46 1.20
N ARG A 47 -18.20 -6.67 0.19
CA ARG A 47 -19.49 -6.63 -0.49
C ARG A 47 -19.23 -6.56 -1.97
N GLU A 48 -20.11 -7.18 -2.75
CA GLU A 48 -20.02 -7.04 -4.20
C GLU A 48 -20.21 -5.58 -4.60
N PRO A 49 -19.37 -5.05 -5.51
CA PRO A 49 -19.50 -3.69 -5.99
C PRO A 49 -20.86 -3.49 -6.67
N GLY A 50 -21.61 -2.48 -6.22
CA GLY A 50 -22.83 -2.06 -6.90
C GLY A 50 -22.58 -1.46 -8.28
N PRO A 51 -23.64 -1.22 -9.07
CA PRO A 51 -23.52 -0.54 -10.36
C PRO A 51 -22.93 0.87 -10.19
N THR A 52 -22.02 1.24 -11.08
CA THR A 52 -21.43 2.59 -11.14
C THR A 52 -22.10 3.37 -12.26
N TYR A 53 -22.40 4.65 -12.04
CA TYR A 53 -23.07 5.50 -13.01
C TYR A 53 -22.21 6.71 -13.37
N ARG A 54 -22.32 7.17 -14.63
CA ARG A 54 -21.80 8.48 -15.00
C ARG A 54 -22.64 9.55 -14.32
N LEU A 55 -22.00 10.45 -13.58
CA LEU A 55 -22.66 11.56 -12.92
C LEU A 55 -22.76 12.78 -13.85
N PHE A 56 -23.92 13.43 -13.89
CA PHE A 56 -24.07 14.66 -14.67
C PHE A 56 -23.25 15.78 -14.03
N ARG A 57 -22.16 16.21 -14.70
CA ARG A 57 -21.24 17.25 -14.20
C ARG A 57 -20.68 16.96 -12.79
N GLY A 58 -20.60 15.68 -12.43
CA GLY A 58 -20.12 15.24 -11.11
C GLY A 58 -21.13 15.35 -9.97
N ASP A 59 -22.39 15.71 -10.24
CA ASP A 59 -23.44 15.74 -9.21
C ASP A 59 -23.81 14.30 -8.78
N PRO A 60 -23.58 13.92 -7.50
CA PRO A 60 -23.92 12.59 -6.99
C PRO A 60 -25.42 12.26 -7.03
N MET A 61 -26.28 13.29 -7.05
CA MET A 61 -27.73 13.12 -7.07
C MET A 61 -28.32 13.04 -8.49
N ALA A 62 -27.48 13.22 -9.52
CA ALA A 62 -27.90 13.16 -10.93
C ALA A 62 -27.18 12.02 -11.70
N PRO A 63 -27.45 10.74 -11.36
CA PRO A 63 -26.92 9.60 -12.09
C PRO A 63 -27.49 9.55 -13.52
N ARG A 64 -26.66 9.12 -14.48
CA ARG A 64 -27.05 8.88 -15.86
C ARG A 64 -26.94 7.40 -16.21
N GLU A 65 -26.24 7.05 -17.28
CA GLU A 65 -26.01 5.69 -17.71
C GLU A 65 -25.07 4.96 -16.75
N GLN A 66 -25.33 3.67 -16.61
CA GLN A 66 -24.41 2.76 -15.94
C GLN A 66 -23.16 2.59 -16.78
N VAL A 67 -21.99 2.61 -16.13
CA VAL A 67 -20.70 2.38 -16.75
C VAL A 67 -20.13 1.04 -16.29
N ALA A 68 -19.59 0.28 -17.23
CA ALA A 68 -18.86 -0.94 -16.93
C ALA A 68 -17.49 -0.62 -16.32
N PRO A 69 -16.88 -1.56 -15.57
CA PRO A 69 -15.51 -1.42 -15.09
C PRO A 69 -14.56 -1.23 -16.28
N GLY A 70 -13.65 -0.26 -16.17
CA GLY A 70 -12.74 0.06 -17.26
C GLY A 70 -11.68 1.09 -16.86
N THR A 71 -10.88 1.47 -17.85
CA THR A 71 -9.91 2.58 -17.77
C THR A 71 -10.46 3.81 -18.47
N VAL A 72 -9.82 4.96 -18.23
CA VAL A 72 -9.99 6.11 -19.13
C VAL A 72 -9.52 5.67 -20.51
N THR A 73 -10.35 5.83 -21.53
CA THR A 73 -10.09 5.32 -22.89
C THR A 73 -8.75 5.82 -23.45
N ALA A 74 -8.36 7.05 -23.11
CA ALA A 74 -7.06 7.62 -23.51
C ALA A 74 -5.84 6.91 -22.90
N LEU A 75 -6.02 6.18 -21.81
CA LEU A 75 -4.96 5.44 -21.10
C LEU A 75 -4.96 3.94 -21.46
N GLY A 76 -5.93 3.49 -22.25
CA GLY A 76 -6.05 2.10 -22.69
C GLY A 76 -7.45 1.53 -22.46
N SER A 77 -7.55 0.21 -22.57
CA SER A 77 -8.79 -0.53 -22.36
C SER A 77 -8.53 -1.74 -21.44
N LEU A 78 -9.32 -1.84 -20.38
CA LEU A 78 -9.50 -3.07 -19.63
C LEU A 78 -10.68 -3.80 -20.27
N GLN A 79 -10.42 -4.94 -20.93
CA GLN A 79 -11.47 -5.79 -21.49
C GLN A 79 -12.15 -6.58 -20.37
N LEU A 80 -13.04 -5.91 -19.64
CA LEU A 80 -13.79 -6.48 -18.53
C LEU A 80 -15.28 -6.51 -18.85
N ASP A 81 -15.93 -7.63 -18.53
CA ASP A 81 -17.39 -7.71 -18.52
C ASP A 81 -17.94 -6.82 -17.39
N ALA A 82 -19.10 -6.21 -17.61
CA ALA A 82 -19.85 -5.50 -16.57
C ALA A 82 -20.18 -6.40 -15.36
N ALA A 83 -20.35 -7.70 -15.60
CA ALA A 83 -20.60 -8.72 -14.57
C ALA A 83 -19.33 -9.32 -13.95
N ALA A 84 -18.12 -8.87 -14.34
CA ALA A 84 -16.88 -9.40 -13.78
C ALA A 84 -16.85 -9.27 -12.25
N SER A 85 -16.35 -10.29 -11.56
CA SER A 85 -16.25 -10.27 -10.09
C SER A 85 -15.25 -9.23 -9.61
N GLU A 86 -15.32 -8.85 -8.32
CA GLU A 86 -14.37 -7.91 -7.72
C GLU A 86 -12.92 -8.39 -7.88
N GLN A 87 -12.67 -9.69 -7.69
CA GLN A 87 -11.36 -10.31 -7.81
C GLN A 87 -10.83 -10.18 -9.25
N GLN A 88 -11.65 -10.47 -10.25
CA GLN A 88 -11.27 -10.33 -11.66
C GLN A 88 -10.94 -8.88 -12.02
N ARG A 89 -11.74 -7.93 -11.55
CA ARG A 89 -11.49 -6.49 -11.77
C ARG A 89 -10.15 -6.05 -11.18
N ARG A 90 -9.81 -6.50 -9.96
CA ARG A 90 -8.56 -6.17 -9.29
C ARG A 90 -7.34 -6.76 -10.00
N VAL A 91 -7.43 -8.01 -10.43
CA VAL A 91 -6.35 -8.67 -11.19
C VAL A 91 -6.13 -7.95 -12.52
N ALA A 92 -7.19 -7.71 -13.29
CA ALA A 92 -7.08 -7.01 -14.57
C ALA A 92 -6.50 -5.60 -14.42
N LEU A 93 -6.89 -4.85 -13.38
CA LEU A 93 -6.29 -3.56 -13.07
C LEU A 93 -4.79 -3.68 -12.74
N ALA A 94 -4.40 -4.68 -11.94
CA ALA A 94 -3.00 -4.91 -11.58
C ALA A 94 -2.15 -5.25 -12.82
N ASP A 95 -2.65 -6.13 -13.68
CA ASP A 95 -1.99 -6.52 -14.93
C ASP A 95 -1.85 -5.32 -15.88
N TRP A 96 -2.86 -4.45 -15.96
CA TRP A 96 -2.79 -3.22 -16.75
C TRP A 96 -1.82 -2.18 -16.15
N ILE A 97 -1.73 -2.05 -14.83
CA ILE A 97 -0.77 -1.16 -14.18
C ILE A 97 0.66 -1.62 -14.47
N ALA A 98 0.93 -2.93 -14.39
CA ALA A 98 2.25 -3.51 -14.62
C ALA A 98 2.53 -3.87 -16.09
N SER A 99 1.61 -3.54 -16.99
CA SER A 99 1.71 -3.87 -18.42
C SER A 99 2.88 -3.11 -19.08
N PRO A 100 3.67 -3.76 -19.96
CA PRO A 100 4.68 -3.08 -20.77
C PRO A 100 4.09 -2.01 -21.71
N GLN A 101 2.79 -2.09 -22.02
CA GLN A 101 2.07 -1.10 -22.82
C GLN A 101 1.72 0.15 -22.01
N ASN A 102 1.88 0.12 -20.67
CA ASN A 102 1.73 1.26 -19.79
C ASN A 102 3.13 1.80 -19.36
N PRO A 103 3.71 2.76 -20.10
CA PRO A 103 5.05 3.25 -19.80
C PRO A 103 5.14 4.11 -18.52
N LEU A 104 4.01 4.58 -17.98
CA LEU A 104 4.00 5.50 -16.85
C LEU A 104 4.47 4.82 -15.57
N THR A 105 4.03 3.60 -15.31
CA THR A 105 4.37 2.86 -14.07
C THR A 105 5.88 2.71 -13.90
N ALA A 106 6.58 2.30 -14.97
CA ALA A 106 8.02 2.13 -14.94
C ALA A 106 8.75 3.48 -14.73
N ARG A 107 8.34 4.53 -15.45
CA ARG A 107 8.89 5.89 -15.31
C ARG A 107 8.72 6.44 -13.90
N VAL A 108 7.54 6.28 -13.30
CA VAL A 108 7.24 6.75 -11.93
C VAL A 108 8.13 6.06 -10.91
N ILE A 109 8.24 4.73 -10.97
CA ILE A 109 9.06 3.96 -10.02
C ILE A 109 10.54 4.32 -10.15
N VAL A 110 11.07 4.38 -11.37
CA VAL A 110 12.46 4.75 -11.62
C VAL A 110 12.77 6.16 -11.12
N ASN A 111 11.89 7.12 -11.41
CA ASN A 111 12.07 8.49 -10.93
C ASN A 111 12.12 8.55 -9.40
N ARG A 112 11.31 7.72 -8.73
CA ARG A 112 11.29 7.64 -7.27
C ARG A 112 12.57 7.03 -6.71
N ILE A 113 13.08 5.96 -7.34
CA ILE A 113 14.39 5.39 -6.97
C ILE A 113 15.50 6.44 -7.13
N TRP A 114 15.53 7.12 -8.28
CA TRP A 114 16.48 8.19 -8.57
C TRP A 114 16.42 9.30 -7.51
N GLN A 115 15.21 9.77 -7.20
CA GLN A 115 14.98 10.78 -6.16
C GLN A 115 15.54 10.34 -4.80
N PHE A 116 15.38 9.08 -4.41
CA PHE A 116 15.96 8.59 -3.15
C PHE A 116 17.49 8.57 -3.14
N HIS A 117 18.16 8.49 -4.30
CA HIS A 117 19.62 8.45 -4.39
C HIS A 117 20.23 9.85 -4.50
N PHE A 118 19.56 10.76 -5.20
CA PHE A 118 20.07 12.10 -5.51
C PHE A 118 19.32 13.25 -4.82
N GLY A 119 18.31 12.95 -4.00
CA GLY A 119 17.45 13.93 -3.30
C GLY A 119 16.39 14.59 -4.20
N ARG A 120 16.64 14.68 -5.51
CA ARG A 120 15.72 15.23 -6.51
C ARG A 120 15.50 14.23 -7.64
N GLY A 121 14.24 14.02 -8.02
CA GLY A 121 13.87 13.19 -9.17
C GLY A 121 14.27 13.84 -10.50
N LEU A 122 14.38 13.03 -11.55
CA LEU A 122 14.51 13.50 -12.93
C LEU A 122 13.29 14.35 -13.31
N VAL A 123 12.11 13.91 -12.87
CA VAL A 123 10.89 14.71 -12.74
C VAL A 123 10.79 15.18 -11.29
N ALA A 124 10.81 16.49 -11.08
CA ALA A 124 10.83 17.09 -9.75
C ALA A 124 9.53 16.89 -8.95
N THR A 125 8.42 16.60 -9.65
CA THR A 125 7.10 16.30 -9.09
C THR A 125 6.85 14.78 -9.13
N PRO A 126 7.34 14.00 -8.16
CA PRO A 126 7.29 12.54 -8.22
C PRO A 126 5.87 11.95 -8.23
N SER A 127 4.86 12.73 -7.81
CA SER A 127 3.46 12.33 -7.80
C SER A 127 2.66 12.86 -8.99
N ASP A 128 3.26 13.65 -9.89
CA ASP A 128 2.57 14.24 -11.03
C ASP A 128 3.48 14.21 -12.28
N PHE A 129 3.12 13.31 -13.20
CA PHE A 129 3.74 13.13 -14.52
C PHE A 129 2.85 13.68 -15.65
N GLY A 130 1.74 14.33 -15.31
CA GLY A 130 0.81 14.93 -16.25
C GLY A 130 1.16 16.40 -16.56
N VAL A 131 0.20 17.11 -17.16
CA VAL A 131 0.35 18.52 -17.58
C VAL A 131 0.61 19.47 -16.40
N ALA A 132 0.14 19.13 -15.20
CA ALA A 132 0.38 19.91 -13.99
C ALA A 132 1.75 19.59 -13.33
N GLY A 133 2.42 18.53 -13.78
CA GLY A 133 3.76 18.15 -13.34
C GLY A 133 4.87 18.93 -14.03
N MET A 134 6.09 18.83 -13.48
CA MET A 134 7.29 19.38 -14.11
C MET A 134 7.81 18.44 -15.20
N PRO A 135 8.31 18.96 -16.34
CA PRO A 135 8.94 18.12 -17.35
C PRO A 135 10.21 17.44 -16.82
N PRO A 136 10.57 16.24 -17.33
CA PRO A 136 11.80 15.57 -16.97
C PRO A 136 13.01 16.39 -17.42
N THR A 137 13.99 16.57 -16.52
CA THR A 137 15.26 17.23 -16.85
C THR A 137 16.08 16.44 -17.87
N HIS A 138 16.01 15.10 -17.82
CA HIS A 138 16.71 14.19 -18.72
C HIS A 138 15.72 13.10 -19.19
N PRO A 139 14.90 13.38 -20.21
CA PRO A 139 13.86 12.45 -20.68
C PRO A 139 14.43 11.12 -21.17
N ASP A 140 15.51 11.16 -21.95
CA ASP A 140 16.12 9.94 -22.52
C ASP A 140 16.67 9.01 -21.44
N LEU A 141 17.25 9.57 -20.37
CA LEU A 141 17.74 8.79 -19.23
C LEU A 141 16.59 8.14 -18.45
N LEU A 142 15.50 8.89 -18.24
CA LEU A 142 14.31 8.37 -17.59
C LEU A 142 13.71 7.20 -18.39
N ASP A 143 13.59 7.36 -19.70
CA ASP A 143 13.06 6.34 -20.61
C ASP A 143 13.98 5.12 -20.68
N TRP A 144 15.29 5.34 -20.74
CA TRP A 144 16.26 4.26 -20.72
C TRP A 144 16.18 3.44 -19.42
N LEU A 145 16.16 4.09 -18.25
CA LEU A 145 16.02 3.41 -16.97
C LEU A 145 14.67 2.69 -16.83
N ALA A 146 13.58 3.29 -17.31
CA ALA A 146 12.26 2.65 -17.33
C ALA A 146 12.26 1.38 -18.19
N ASN A 147 12.88 1.43 -19.38
CA ASN A 147 13.07 0.26 -20.23
C ASN A 147 13.95 -0.81 -19.56
N GLN A 148 15.04 -0.42 -18.89
CA GLN A 148 15.87 -1.36 -18.13
C GLN A 148 15.05 -2.06 -17.03
N LEU A 149 14.15 -1.35 -16.36
CA LEU A 149 13.30 -1.94 -15.32
C LEU A 149 12.37 -3.02 -15.92
N MET A 150 11.69 -2.70 -17.01
CA MET A 150 10.76 -3.63 -17.67
C MET A 150 11.48 -4.84 -18.27
N GLN A 151 12.62 -4.64 -18.94
CA GLN A 151 13.41 -5.71 -19.57
C GLN A 151 14.06 -6.66 -18.55
N ASN A 152 14.27 -6.22 -17.30
CA ASN A 152 14.88 -7.02 -16.24
C ASN A 152 13.85 -7.47 -15.19
N ASN A 153 12.65 -7.89 -15.63
CA ASN A 153 11.58 -8.43 -14.78
C ASN A 153 11.24 -7.54 -13.58
N TRP A 154 11.19 -6.23 -13.77
CA TRP A 154 10.85 -5.26 -12.71
C TRP A 154 11.78 -5.32 -11.49
N SER A 155 13.03 -5.77 -11.66
CA SER A 155 14.00 -5.87 -10.57
C SER A 155 14.47 -4.50 -10.11
N LEU A 156 13.97 -4.03 -8.96
CA LEU A 156 14.44 -2.77 -8.37
C LEU A 156 15.94 -2.82 -8.03
N LYS A 157 16.43 -3.99 -7.59
CA LYS A 157 17.86 -4.22 -7.31
C LYS A 157 18.73 -3.99 -8.54
N HIS A 158 18.25 -4.37 -9.73
CA HIS A 158 18.95 -4.11 -10.98
C HIS A 158 19.09 -2.60 -11.21
N ILE A 159 18.02 -1.82 -11.07
CA ILE A 159 18.04 -0.36 -11.22
C ILE A 159 18.94 0.32 -10.17
N HIS A 160 18.85 -0.09 -8.90
CA HIS A 160 19.76 0.38 -7.86
C HIS A 160 21.23 0.16 -8.26
N ARG A 161 21.57 -1.04 -8.75
CA ARG A 161 22.94 -1.33 -9.19
C ARG A 161 23.38 -0.44 -10.34
N LEU A 162 22.53 -0.22 -11.35
CA LEU A 162 22.84 0.67 -12.46
C LEU A 162 23.16 2.10 -11.98
N ILE A 163 22.33 2.63 -11.07
CA ILE A 163 22.54 3.96 -10.50
C ILE A 163 23.83 4.00 -9.70
N LEU A 164 24.03 3.09 -8.74
CA LEU A 164 25.20 3.06 -7.86
C LEU A 164 26.52 2.82 -8.64
N MET A 165 26.44 2.17 -9.79
CA MET A 165 27.57 1.92 -10.68
C MET A 165 27.72 2.95 -11.81
N SER A 166 26.91 4.01 -11.83
CA SER A 166 27.05 5.09 -12.80
C SER A 166 28.25 6.00 -12.46
N SER A 167 28.80 6.68 -13.47
CA SER A 167 29.80 7.73 -13.26
C SER A 167 29.22 8.87 -12.42
N THR A 168 27.95 9.23 -12.65
CA THR A 168 27.25 10.29 -11.93
C THR A 168 27.18 10.03 -10.43
N TYR A 169 26.82 8.81 -10.01
CA TYR A 169 26.75 8.49 -8.58
C TYR A 169 28.14 8.38 -7.94
N ARG A 170 29.14 7.90 -8.68
CA ARG A 170 30.53 7.78 -8.20
C ARG A 170 31.35 9.04 -8.35
N GLN A 171 30.75 10.15 -8.78
CA GLN A 171 31.46 11.40 -8.96
C GLN A 171 31.99 11.89 -7.61
N SER A 172 33.27 12.26 -7.58
CA SER A 172 33.87 12.81 -6.37
C SER A 172 33.37 14.24 -6.15
N SER A 173 33.02 14.57 -4.91
CA SER A 173 32.76 15.96 -4.49
C SER A 173 34.05 16.72 -4.16
N ARG A 174 35.23 16.13 -4.38
CA ARG A 174 36.51 16.81 -4.18
C ARG A 174 36.69 17.90 -5.23
N PRO A 175 37.08 19.12 -4.84
CA PRO A 175 37.40 20.17 -5.78
C PRO A 175 38.50 19.71 -6.75
N SER A 176 38.24 19.87 -8.05
CA SER A 176 39.26 19.72 -9.08
C SER A 176 40.05 21.04 -9.16
N PRO A 177 41.40 21.01 -9.17
CA PRO A 177 42.21 22.21 -9.38
C PRO A 177 41.79 22.99 -10.64
N ALA A 178 41.43 22.28 -11.72
CA ALA A 178 40.97 22.86 -12.97
C ALA A 178 39.59 23.55 -12.90
N SER A 179 38.80 23.30 -11.85
CA SER A 179 37.50 23.95 -11.63
C SER A 179 37.59 25.09 -10.61
N LEU A 180 38.77 25.30 -10.00
CA LEU A 180 39.03 26.37 -9.04
C LEU A 180 39.69 27.60 -9.68
N GLU A 181 40.20 27.47 -10.91
CA GLU A 181 40.66 28.60 -11.71
C GLU A 181 39.45 29.24 -12.41
N ILE A 182 39.06 30.42 -11.94
CA ILE A 182 38.03 31.30 -12.54
C ILE A 182 38.75 32.42 -13.30
#